data_AF-A0A7I7T9J8-F1
#
_entry.id   AF-A0A7I7T9J8-F1
#
_cell.length_a   1.000
_cell.length_b   1.000
_cell.length_c   1.000
_cell.angle_alpha   90.00
_cell.angle_beta   90.00
_cell.angle_gamma   90.00
#
_symmetry.space_group_name_H-M   'P 1'
#
loop_
_entity.id
_entity.type
_entity.pdbx_description
1 polymer ?
#
loop_
_entity_poly.entity_id
_entity_poly.type
_entity_poly.pdbx_seq_one_letter_code
_entity_poly.pdbx_strand_id
1 'polypeptide(L)'
;MTGLNGRPTAAELVAAVAEFLEGDVRANTTGSVNFHALVAANVLRTVERELLDETSAEPLAALGQLGFPDEDALAAAIRAGDLDDHAGDITASLRALVRHRLAIAHPGYDRPDEGTR
;
A
#
# COMPACT_ATOMS: atom_id res chain seq x y z
N MET A 1 18.63 -6.87 7.90
CA MET A 1 20.09 -7.14 7.82
C MET A 1 20.47 -8.09 6.67
N THR A 2 20.80 -7.56 5.49
CA THR A 2 21.33 -8.36 4.36
C THR A 2 22.79 -8.00 4.05
N GLY A 3 23.70 -8.95 4.31
CA GLY A 3 25.12 -8.90 3.92
C GLY A 3 26.11 -9.00 5.09
N LEU A 4 27.26 -9.63 4.82
CA LEU A 4 28.36 -9.90 5.76
C LEU A 4 28.94 -8.64 6.45
N ASN A 5 28.67 -7.46 5.89
CA ASN A 5 29.18 -6.16 6.35
C ASN A 5 28.08 -5.24 6.96
N GLY A 6 26.85 -5.73 7.19
CA GLY A 6 25.85 -5.04 8.01
C GLY A 6 25.38 -3.66 7.51
N ARG A 7 25.11 -3.49 6.21
CA ARG A 7 24.51 -2.24 5.69
C ARG A 7 22.99 -2.24 5.90
N PRO A 8 22.39 -1.08 6.20
CA PRO A 8 20.95 -0.98 6.36
C PRO A 8 20.22 -1.25 5.04
N THR A 9 19.05 -1.87 5.13
CA THR A 9 18.12 -2.05 3.99
C THR A 9 17.47 -0.72 3.62
N ALA A 10 16.86 -0.65 2.43
CA ALA A 10 16.08 0.52 2.05
C ALA A 10 14.92 0.79 3.03
N ALA A 11 14.24 -0.27 3.51
CA ALA A 11 13.19 -0.15 4.52
C ALA A 11 13.74 0.41 5.84
N GLU A 12 14.88 -0.09 6.32
CA GLU A 12 15.54 0.38 7.54
C GLU A 12 15.95 1.88 7.42
N LEU A 13 16.40 2.31 6.23
CA LEU A 13 16.70 3.73 5.97
C LEU A 13 15.45 4.61 5.96
N VAL A 14 14.37 4.16 5.31
CA VAL A 14 13.09 4.88 5.25
C VAL A 14 12.48 5.02 6.64
N ALA A 15 12.52 3.95 7.44
CA ALA A 15 12.06 3.95 8.83
C ALA A 15 12.81 4.99 9.68
N ALA A 16 14.14 5.02 9.58
CA ALA A 16 14.97 5.98 10.31
C ALA A 16 14.64 7.45 9.96
N VAL A 17 14.35 7.74 8.69
CA VAL A 17 13.93 9.09 8.27
C VAL A 17 12.54 9.43 8.78
N ALA A 18 11.59 8.49 8.75
CA ALA A 18 10.26 8.70 9.30
C ALA A 18 10.32 9.00 10.81
N GLU A 19 11.13 8.26 11.57
CA GLU A 19 11.34 8.49 13.01
C GLU A 19 11.94 9.86 13.30
N PHE A 20 12.95 10.29 12.54
CA PHE A 20 13.53 11.63 12.67
C PHE A 20 12.50 12.73 12.41
N LEU A 21 11.65 12.56 11.40
CA LEU A 21 10.58 13.50 11.09
C LEU A 21 9.53 13.54 12.22
N GLU A 22 9.12 12.38 12.73
CA GLU A 22 8.11 12.24 13.80
C GLU A 22 8.60 12.80 15.13
N GLY A 23 9.89 12.62 15.44
CA GLY A 23 10.55 13.09 16.65
C GLY A 23 11.12 14.48 16.49
N ASP A 24 12.40 14.56 16.14
CA ASP A 24 13.20 15.78 16.20
C ASP A 24 12.62 16.92 15.36
N VAL A 25 12.20 16.65 14.11
CA VAL A 25 11.69 17.74 13.24
C VAL A 25 10.39 18.29 13.77
N ARG A 26 9.45 17.44 14.18
CA ARG A 26 8.17 17.91 14.73
C ARG A 26 8.33 18.57 16.10
N ALA A 27 9.25 18.12 16.94
CA ALA A 27 9.53 18.78 18.22
C ALA A 27 10.08 20.21 18.04
N ASN A 28 10.76 20.48 16.92
CA ASN A 28 11.44 21.74 16.65
C ASN A 28 10.75 22.62 15.57
N THR A 29 9.56 22.25 15.09
CA THR A 29 8.81 23.01 14.08
C THR A 29 7.35 23.20 14.46
N THR A 30 6.71 24.24 13.94
CA THR A 30 5.29 24.53 14.16
C THR A 30 4.58 24.88 12.85
N GLY A 31 3.24 25.02 12.90
CA GLY A 31 2.43 25.42 11.75
C GLY A 31 2.55 24.48 10.57
N SER A 32 2.66 25.05 9.36
CA SER A 32 2.67 24.29 8.10
C SER A 32 3.84 23.31 8.00
N VAL A 33 5.03 23.68 8.49
CA VAL A 33 6.21 22.79 8.43
C VAL A 33 6.01 21.55 9.29
N ASN A 34 5.46 21.72 10.50
CA ASN A 34 5.16 20.58 11.39
C ASN A 34 4.13 19.64 10.75
N PHE A 35 3.10 20.19 10.11
CA PHE A 35 2.10 19.40 9.41
C PHE A 35 2.71 18.63 8.24
N HIS A 36 3.53 19.27 7.40
CA HIS A 36 4.19 18.58 6.29
C HIS A 36 5.18 17.51 6.77
N ALA A 37 5.83 17.70 7.93
CA ALA A 37 6.67 16.65 8.53
C ALA A 37 5.85 15.41 8.92
N LEU A 38 4.65 15.60 9.48
CA LEU A 38 3.73 14.50 9.76
C LEU A 38 3.26 13.81 8.48
N VAL A 39 2.89 14.57 7.45
CA VAL A 39 2.49 14.01 6.15
C VAL A 39 3.62 13.20 5.53
N ALA A 40 4.84 13.75 5.51
CA ALA A 40 6.01 13.07 4.97
C ALA A 40 6.33 11.79 5.75
N ALA A 41 6.27 11.82 7.08
CA ALA A 41 6.44 10.62 7.91
C ALA A 41 5.41 9.54 7.56
N ASN A 42 4.12 9.88 7.47
CA ASN A 42 3.08 8.92 7.10
C ASN A 42 3.30 8.30 5.71
N VAL A 43 3.73 9.11 4.73
CA VAL A 43 4.10 8.61 3.39
C VAL A 43 5.28 7.65 3.47
N LEU A 44 6.33 7.99 4.24
CA LEU A 44 7.47 7.09 4.43
C LEU A 44 7.08 5.80 5.14
N ARG A 45 6.16 5.83 6.10
CA ARG A 45 5.61 4.61 6.73
C ARG A 45 4.87 3.73 5.72
N THR A 46 4.18 4.32 4.75
CA THR A 46 3.58 3.55 3.64
C THR A 46 4.65 2.91 2.77
N VAL A 47 5.67 3.66 2.36
CA VAL A 47 6.79 3.14 1.56
C VAL A 47 7.57 2.06 2.32
N GLU A 48 7.76 2.21 3.64
CA GLU A 48 8.35 1.18 4.49
C GLU A 48 7.57 -0.13 4.41
N ARG A 49 6.23 -0.07 4.50
CA ARG A 49 5.37 -1.25 4.37
C ARG A 49 5.42 -1.86 2.97
N GLU A 50 5.50 -1.05 1.91
CA GLU A 50 5.71 -1.54 0.54
C GLU A 50 7.03 -2.28 0.40
N LEU A 51 8.12 -1.74 0.95
CA LEU A 51 9.45 -2.33 0.88
C LEU A 51 9.58 -3.63 1.70
N LEU A 52 8.74 -3.79 2.72
CA LEU A 52 8.68 -4.98 3.56
C LEU A 52 7.64 -6.00 3.09
N ASP A 53 6.83 -5.67 2.09
CA ASP A 53 5.76 -6.55 1.63
C ASP A 53 6.33 -7.74 0.85
N GLU A 54 6.04 -8.95 1.35
CA GLU A 54 6.35 -10.22 0.70
C GLU A 54 5.09 -10.91 0.14
N THR A 55 3.91 -10.25 0.22
CA THR A 55 2.59 -10.86 -0.03
C THR A 55 1.95 -10.49 -1.36
N SER A 56 2.57 -9.61 -2.16
CA SER A 56 2.08 -9.16 -3.47
C SER A 56 1.81 -10.26 -4.51
N ALA A 57 2.37 -11.47 -4.34
CA ALA A 57 2.19 -12.58 -5.28
C ALA A 57 0.72 -13.06 -5.39
N GLU A 58 -0.01 -13.12 -4.29
CA GLU A 58 -1.40 -13.62 -4.26
C GLU A 58 -2.39 -12.64 -4.96
N PRO A 59 -2.36 -11.32 -4.67
CA PRO A 59 -3.17 -10.34 -5.41
C PRO A 59 -2.87 -10.29 -6.92
N LEU A 60 -1.60 -10.43 -7.32
CA LEU A 60 -1.22 -10.48 -8.74
C LEU A 60 -1.72 -11.76 -9.43
N ALA A 61 -1.73 -12.89 -8.71
CA ALA A 61 -2.31 -14.12 -9.22
C ALA A 61 -3.82 -14.00 -9.49
N ALA A 62 -4.55 -13.18 -8.72
CA ALA A 62 -5.98 -12.94 -8.95
C ALA A 62 -6.24 -12.26 -10.32
N LEU A 63 -5.38 -11.35 -10.76
CA LEU A 63 -5.45 -10.78 -12.13
C LEU A 63 -5.19 -11.85 -13.20
N GLY A 64 -4.17 -12.68 -12.97
CA GLY A 64 -3.84 -13.77 -13.89
C GLY A 64 -4.97 -14.80 -14.04
N GLN A 65 -5.74 -15.06 -12.98
CA GLN A 65 -6.90 -15.96 -13.02
C GLN A 65 -8.05 -15.42 -13.90
N LEU A 66 -8.16 -14.10 -14.07
CA LEU A 66 -9.10 -13.49 -15.01
C LEU A 66 -8.60 -13.55 -16.47
N GLY A 67 -7.38 -14.03 -16.71
CA GLY A 67 -6.79 -14.12 -18.05
C GLY A 67 -6.15 -12.82 -18.55
N PHE A 68 -5.94 -11.84 -17.67
CA PHE A 68 -5.32 -10.57 -18.04
C PHE A 68 -3.90 -10.43 -17.48
N PRO A 69 -2.96 -9.90 -18.27
CA PRO A 69 -1.57 -9.72 -17.85
C PRO A 69 -1.39 -8.56 -16.85
N ASP A 70 -2.29 -7.57 -16.88
CA ASP A 70 -2.24 -6.36 -16.07
C ASP A 70 -3.63 -5.70 -15.95
N GLU A 71 -3.71 -4.67 -15.10
CA GLU A 71 -4.94 -3.89 -14.89
C GLU A 71 -5.36 -3.06 -16.10
N ASP A 72 -4.43 -2.68 -16.98
CA ASP A 72 -4.74 -1.88 -18.17
C ASP A 72 -5.52 -2.71 -19.19
N ALA A 73 -5.09 -3.97 -19.42
CA ALA A 73 -5.77 -4.94 -20.25
C ALA A 73 -7.15 -5.31 -19.68
N LEU A 74 -7.24 -5.53 -18.37
CA LEU A 74 -8.51 -5.76 -17.69
C LEU A 74 -9.47 -4.56 -17.86
N ALA A 75 -8.98 -3.34 -17.66
CA ALA A 75 -9.78 -2.14 -17.80
C ALA A 75 -10.25 -1.91 -19.24
N ALA A 76 -9.45 -2.30 -20.24
CA ALA A 76 -9.85 -2.25 -21.65
C ALA A 76 -10.99 -3.24 -21.93
N ALA A 77 -10.90 -4.48 -21.45
CA ALA A 77 -11.95 -5.49 -21.62
C ALA A 77 -13.27 -5.12 -20.92
N ILE A 78 -13.20 -4.56 -19.70
CA ILE A 78 -14.37 -4.03 -18.99
C ILE A 78 -15.05 -2.94 -19.83
N ARG A 79 -14.28 -2.00 -20.40
CA ARG A 79 -14.84 -0.93 -21.24
C ARG A 79 -15.42 -1.43 -22.56
N ALA A 80 -14.90 -2.55 -23.09
CA ALA A 80 -15.40 -3.18 -24.29
C ALA A 80 -16.70 -3.97 -24.07
N GLY A 81 -17.06 -4.25 -22.81
CA GLY A 81 -18.21 -5.10 -22.45
C GLY A 81 -17.91 -6.60 -22.48
N ASP A 82 -16.65 -6.99 -22.68
CA ASP A 82 -16.23 -8.39 -22.83
C ASP A 82 -16.42 -9.23 -21.54
N LEU A 83 -16.69 -8.55 -20.41
CA LEU A 83 -16.80 -9.14 -19.09
C LEU A 83 -18.14 -8.86 -18.40
N ASP A 84 -19.16 -8.39 -19.13
CA ASP A 84 -20.46 -8.01 -18.55
C ASP A 84 -21.15 -9.19 -17.84
N ASP A 85 -20.95 -10.42 -18.33
CA ASP A 85 -21.46 -11.65 -17.72
C ASP A 85 -20.60 -12.18 -16.55
N HIS A 86 -19.45 -11.56 -16.27
CA HIS A 86 -18.44 -12.01 -15.30
C HIS A 86 -18.25 -11.04 -14.12
N ALA A 87 -19.25 -10.19 -13.85
CA ALA A 87 -19.16 -9.14 -12.82
C ALA A 87 -18.75 -9.65 -11.42
N GLY A 88 -19.15 -10.88 -11.05
CA GLY A 88 -18.78 -11.50 -9.78
C GLY A 88 -17.28 -11.77 -9.66
N ASP A 89 -16.69 -12.39 -10.68
CA ASP A 89 -15.27 -12.77 -10.72
C ASP A 89 -14.37 -11.52 -10.79
N ILE A 90 -14.79 -10.51 -11.56
CA ILE A 90 -14.13 -9.19 -11.59
C ILE A 90 -14.13 -8.57 -10.19
N THR A 91 -15.29 -8.52 -9.54
CA THR A 91 -15.44 -7.88 -8.23
C THR A 91 -14.58 -8.59 -7.17
N ALA A 92 -14.51 -9.92 -7.21
CA ALA A 92 -13.67 -10.69 -6.30
C ALA A 92 -12.18 -10.36 -6.49
N SER A 93 -11.71 -10.32 -7.74
CA SER A 93 -10.32 -10.02 -8.07
C SER A 93 -9.93 -8.58 -7.70
N LEU A 94 -10.76 -7.59 -8.06
CA LEU A 94 -10.54 -6.19 -7.69
C LEU A 94 -10.53 -6.01 -6.17
N ARG A 95 -11.39 -6.73 -5.44
CA ARG A 95 -11.41 -6.68 -3.98
C ARG A 95 -10.14 -7.25 -3.37
N ALA A 96 -9.56 -8.31 -3.94
CA ALA A 96 -8.27 -8.85 -3.49
C ALA A 96 -7.14 -7.82 -3.66
N LEU A 97 -7.05 -7.19 -4.83
CA LEU A 97 -6.07 -6.13 -5.11
C LEU A 97 -6.22 -4.94 -4.17
N VAL A 98 -7.45 -4.43 -4.02
CA VAL A 98 -7.73 -3.26 -3.19
C VAL A 98 -7.46 -3.55 -1.71
N ARG A 99 -7.81 -4.74 -1.20
CA ARG A 99 -7.51 -5.12 0.19
C ARG A 99 -6.00 -5.12 0.46
N HIS A 100 -5.22 -5.69 -0.45
CA HIS A 100 -3.77 -5.69 -0.33
C HIS A 100 -3.20 -4.25 -0.35
N ARG A 101 -3.65 -3.41 -1.30
CA ARG A 101 -3.27 -1.99 -1.34
C ARG A 101 -3.65 -1.24 -0.07
N LEU A 102 -4.82 -1.51 0.50
CA LEU A 102 -5.27 -0.89 1.75
C LEU A 102 -4.44 -1.35 2.95
N ALA A 103 -4.10 -2.64 3.03
CA ALA A 103 -3.23 -3.15 4.08
C ALA A 103 -1.86 -2.44 4.11
N ILE A 104 -1.39 -1.99 2.95
CA ILE A 104 -0.16 -1.19 2.81
C ILE A 104 -0.44 0.30 3.06
N ALA A 105 -1.41 0.91 2.39
CA ALA A 105 -1.62 2.36 2.44
C ALA A 105 -2.22 2.84 3.76
N HIS A 106 -3.20 2.09 4.29
CA HIS A 106 -3.94 2.42 5.50
C HIS A 106 -4.39 1.14 6.22
N PRO A 107 -3.49 0.49 6.98
CA PRO A 107 -3.82 -0.70 7.74
C PRO A 107 -5.11 -0.52 8.57
N GLY A 108 -6.01 -1.51 8.51
CA GLY A 108 -7.28 -1.53 9.26
C GLY A 108 -8.46 -0.78 8.60
N TYR A 109 -8.25 -0.08 7.49
CA TYR A 109 -9.33 0.67 6.80
C TYR A 109 -10.40 -0.22 6.17
N ASP A 110 -10.07 -1.48 5.88
CA ASP A 110 -10.99 -2.47 5.35
C ASP A 110 -11.92 -3.07 6.42
N ARG A 111 -11.69 -2.74 7.70
CA ARG A 111 -12.53 -3.15 8.83
C ARG A 111 -13.54 -2.03 9.12
N PRO A 112 -14.82 -2.35 9.33
CA PRO A 112 -15.77 -1.38 9.85
C PRO A 112 -15.26 -0.86 11.19
N ASP A 113 -15.38 0.45 11.42
CA ASP A 113 -14.99 1.07 12.68
C ASP A 113 -15.73 0.35 13.82
N GLU A 114 -15.01 -0.26 14.76
CA GLU A 114 -15.60 -0.95 15.93
C GLU A 114 -16.18 0.06 16.95
N GLY A 115 -16.53 1.26 16.48
CA GLY A 115 -17.09 2.37 17.25
C GLY A 115 -18.49 2.05 17.78
N THR A 116 -18.49 1.69 19.06
CA THR A 116 -19.57 1.75 20.06
C THR A 116 -20.76 2.62 19.65
N ARG A 117 -21.92 1.98 19.42
CA ARG A 117 -23.24 2.63 19.57
C ARG A 117 -23.54 2.87 21.04
#